data_AF-F4N140-F1
#
_entry.id   AF-F4N140-F1
#
_cell.length_a   1.000
_cell.length_b   1.000
_cell.length_c   1.000
_cell.angle_alpha   90.00
_cell.angle_beta   90.00
_cell.angle_gamma   90.00
#
_symmetry.space_group_name_H-M   'P 1'
#
loop_
_entity.id
_entity.type
_entity.pdbx_description
1 polymer ?
#
loop_
_entity_poly.entity_id
_entity_poly.type
_entity_poly.pdbx_seq_one_letter_code
_entity_poly.pdbx_strand_id
1 'polypeptide(L)'
;VAQQLQAEVAQGRQVGFITLGDAMLFSTWVFLLERIGRPDWLEIVPGVTSFAAIASRAALPLAMEQQSLAVMSCNAPEAELERALRDHDCVVLMKVYGRFAQIQTLLGRLNLFPHALLMSEASLPGEVCWRQLDTLAADWPLPYFSTILVNKQQRVNG
;
A
#
# COMPACT_ATOMS: atom_id res chain seq x y z
N VAL A 1 -15.84 19.53 7.47
CA VAL A 1 -16.23 18.22 6.88
C VAL A 1 -17.00 17.35 7.87
N ALA A 2 -16.44 16.92 9.01
CA ALA A 2 -17.16 16.04 9.96
C ALA A 2 -18.54 16.59 10.42
N GLN A 3 -18.58 17.83 10.90
CA GLN A 3 -19.84 18.49 11.29
C GLN A 3 -20.84 18.60 10.15
N GLN A 4 -20.36 18.83 8.93
CA GLN A 4 -21.20 18.92 7.74
C GLN A 4 -21.82 17.56 7.40
N LEU A 5 -21.03 16.47 7.42
CA LEU A 5 -21.55 15.11 7.21
C LEU A 5 -22.65 14.78 8.24
N GLN A 6 -22.41 15.07 9.52
CA GLN A 6 -23.39 14.84 10.58
C GLN A 6 -24.66 15.66 10.39
N ALA A 7 -24.55 16.92 9.96
CA ALA A 7 -25.71 17.78 9.70
C ALA A 7 -26.55 17.27 8.52
N GLU A 8 -25.91 16.81 7.43
CA GLU A 8 -26.61 16.24 6.27
C GLU A 8 -27.35 14.94 6.63
N VAL A 9 -26.71 14.06 7.42
CA VAL A 9 -27.36 12.84 7.92
C VAL A 9 -28.52 13.17 8.86
N ALA A 10 -28.37 14.17 9.74
CA ALA A 10 -29.45 14.62 10.62
C ALA A 10 -30.66 15.19 9.87
N GLN A 11 -30.46 15.65 8.62
CA GLN A 11 -31.54 16.07 7.72
C GLN A 11 -32.17 14.89 6.95
N GLY A 12 -31.81 13.64 7.28
CA GLY A 12 -32.35 12.43 6.66
C GLY A 12 -31.72 12.08 5.32
N ARG A 13 -30.60 12.69 4.94
CA ARG A 13 -29.92 12.40 3.66
C ARG A 13 -28.98 11.21 3.80
N GLN A 14 -28.85 10.43 2.72
CA GLN A 14 -27.81 9.41 2.58
C GLN A 14 -26.52 10.05 2.07
N VAL A 15 -25.43 9.86 2.79
CA VAL A 15 -24.14 10.51 2.50
C VAL A 15 -23.05 9.46 2.36
N GLY A 16 -22.35 9.47 1.23
CA GLY A 16 -21.20 8.60 0.97
C GLY A 16 -19.88 9.36 1.04
N PHE A 17 -18.90 8.81 1.76
CA PHE A 17 -17.50 9.25 1.69
C PHE A 17 -16.69 8.19 0.97
N ILE A 18 -16.11 8.54 -0.18
CA ILE A 18 -15.42 7.58 -1.05
C ILE A 18 -13.92 7.62 -0.75
N THR A 19 -13.32 6.44 -0.58
CA THR A 19 -11.88 6.24 -0.41
C THR A 19 -11.33 5.36 -1.52
N LEU A 20 -10.10 5.64 -1.97
CA LEU A 20 -9.37 4.69 -2.80
C LEU A 20 -8.82 3.56 -1.92
N GLY A 21 -8.88 2.33 -2.44
CA GLY A 21 -8.43 1.15 -1.73
C GLY A 21 -9.44 0.73 -0.65
N ASP A 22 -8.99 0.67 0.59
CA ASP A 22 -9.83 0.28 1.73
C ASP A 22 -10.02 1.45 2.70
N ALA A 23 -11.22 1.56 3.28
CA ALA A 23 -11.59 2.66 4.17
C ALA A 23 -10.78 2.67 5.48
N MET A 24 -10.27 1.52 5.92
CA MET A 24 -9.64 1.33 7.23
C MET A 24 -8.11 1.13 7.15
N LEU A 25 -7.52 1.11 5.96
CA LEU A 25 -6.07 0.90 5.81
C LEU A 25 -5.37 2.10 5.15
N PHE A 26 -4.53 2.81 5.93
CA PHE A 26 -3.80 4.01 5.51
C PHE A 26 -4.65 5.10 4.85
N SER A 27 -5.97 5.07 5.11
CA SER A 27 -6.95 6.02 4.59
C SER A 27 -6.99 7.30 5.41
N THR A 28 -7.20 8.44 4.76
CA THR A 28 -7.41 9.72 5.45
C THR A 28 -8.79 9.82 6.11
N TRP A 29 -9.71 8.92 5.75
CA TRP A 29 -11.03 8.77 6.38
C TRP A 29 -10.95 8.60 7.90
N VAL A 30 -9.93 7.89 8.40
CA VAL A 30 -9.81 7.56 9.84
C VAL A 30 -9.80 8.81 10.73
N PHE A 31 -9.25 9.93 10.26
CA PHE A 31 -9.28 11.21 10.99
C PHE A 31 -10.68 11.84 11.05
N LEU A 32 -11.54 11.57 10.07
CA LEU A 32 -12.96 11.97 10.12
C LEU A 32 -13.73 11.02 11.04
N LEU A 33 -13.47 9.71 10.95
CA LEU A 33 -14.07 8.70 11.82
C LEU A 33 -13.80 9.00 13.31
N GLU A 34 -12.57 9.36 13.69
CA GLU A 34 -12.24 9.77 15.06
C GLU A 34 -13.07 10.95 15.56
N ARG A 35 -13.36 11.92 14.70
CA ARG A 35 -14.13 13.13 15.04
C ARG A 35 -15.64 12.88 15.06
N ILE A 36 -16.12 11.99 14.19
CA ILE A 36 -17.53 11.63 14.08
C ILE A 36 -17.93 10.62 15.18
N GLY A 37 -17.01 9.75 15.59
CA GLY A 37 -17.28 8.62 16.45
C GLY A 37 -17.85 7.42 15.69
N ARG A 38 -18.61 6.57 16.38
CA ARG A 38 -19.27 5.38 15.82
C ARG A 38 -20.78 5.41 16.07
N PRO A 39 -21.52 6.35 15.46
CA PRO A 39 -22.97 6.41 15.61
C PRO A 39 -23.65 5.26 14.85
N ASP A 40 -24.87 4.90 15.26
CA ASP A 40 -25.62 3.75 14.70
C ASP A 40 -25.94 3.86 13.21
N TRP A 41 -25.94 5.08 12.66
CA TRP A 41 -26.17 5.34 11.24
C TRP A 41 -24.92 5.18 10.37
N LEU A 42 -23.74 5.01 10.96
CA LEU A 42 -22.49 4.91 10.22
C LEU A 42 -22.22 3.48 9.79
N GLU A 43 -22.13 3.28 8.48
CA GLU A 43 -21.65 2.03 7.86
C GLU A 43 -20.26 2.24 7.26
N ILE A 44 -19.36 1.28 7.46
CA ILE A 44 -18.04 1.24 6.81
C ILE A 44 -18.03 0.05 5.87
N VAL A 45 -18.01 0.32 4.57
CA VAL A 45 -17.94 -0.71 3.53
C VAL A 45 -16.47 -0.96 3.18
N PRO A 46 -15.97 -2.20 3.31
CA PRO A 46 -14.58 -2.52 2.98
C PRO A 46 -14.32 -2.45 1.47
N GLY A 47 -13.08 -2.16 1.11
CA GLY A 47 -12.64 -2.11 -0.28
C GLY A 47 -11.46 -3.04 -0.56
N VAL A 48 -11.12 -3.19 -1.84
CA VAL A 48 -9.92 -3.94 -2.25
C VAL A 48 -8.71 -3.04 -2.11
N THR A 49 -7.81 -3.38 -1.19
CA THR A 49 -6.55 -2.65 -0.98
C THR A 49 -5.67 -2.65 -2.24
N SER A 50 -4.86 -1.60 -2.42
CA SER A 50 -4.01 -1.47 -3.61
C SER A 50 -3.02 -2.63 -3.77
N PHE A 51 -2.40 -3.11 -2.70
CA PHE A 51 -1.45 -4.22 -2.79
C PHE A 51 -2.11 -5.55 -3.14
N ALA A 52 -3.37 -5.78 -2.76
CA ALA A 52 -4.11 -6.94 -3.22
C ALA A 52 -4.36 -6.87 -4.74
N ALA A 53 -4.75 -5.70 -5.24
CA ALA A 53 -4.89 -5.47 -6.69
C ALA A 53 -3.55 -5.69 -7.43
N ILE A 54 -2.44 -5.14 -6.91
CA ILE A 54 -1.10 -5.34 -7.48
C ILE A 54 -0.72 -6.82 -7.51
N ALA A 55 -0.92 -7.54 -6.42
CA ALA A 55 -0.61 -8.96 -6.31
C ALA A 55 -1.38 -9.78 -7.34
N SER A 56 -2.69 -9.55 -7.47
CA SER A 56 -3.53 -10.23 -8.46
C SER A 56 -3.09 -9.91 -9.89
N ARG A 57 -2.81 -8.63 -10.21
CA ARG A 57 -2.41 -8.21 -11.55
C ARG A 57 -1.02 -8.68 -11.95
N ALA A 58 -0.11 -8.76 -10.99
CA ALA A 58 1.24 -9.27 -11.21
C ALA A 58 1.35 -10.80 -11.14
N ALA A 59 0.24 -11.51 -10.92
CA ALA A 59 0.24 -12.94 -10.61
C ALA A 59 1.27 -13.30 -9.51
N LEU A 60 1.40 -12.43 -8.51
CA LEU A 60 2.34 -12.54 -7.41
C LEU A 60 1.56 -12.85 -6.12
N PRO A 61 1.40 -14.13 -5.73
CA PRO A 61 0.94 -14.48 -4.39
C PRO A 61 1.66 -13.67 -3.31
N LEU A 62 0.91 -12.89 -2.52
CA LEU A 62 1.46 -12.01 -1.51
C LEU A 62 1.98 -12.75 -0.29
N ALA A 63 1.29 -13.80 0.15
CA ALA A 63 1.69 -14.71 1.20
C ALA A 63 0.95 -16.04 1.02
N MET A 64 1.58 -17.16 1.38
CA MET A 64 1.05 -18.52 1.28
C MET A 64 1.40 -19.31 2.55
N GLU A 65 0.51 -20.23 2.95
CA GLU A 65 0.72 -21.14 4.09
C GLU A 65 1.12 -20.42 5.39
N GLN A 66 2.35 -20.62 5.86
CA GLN A 66 2.89 -20.09 7.11
C GLN A 66 3.67 -18.79 6.92
N GLN A 67 3.64 -18.19 5.72
CA GLN A 67 4.36 -16.96 5.42
C GLN A 67 3.79 -15.78 6.21
N SER A 68 4.71 -15.02 6.81
CA SER A 68 4.39 -13.77 7.47
C SER A 68 4.33 -12.61 6.46
N LEU A 69 3.37 -11.70 6.69
CA LEU A 69 3.16 -10.50 5.88
C LEU A 69 3.21 -9.24 6.74
N ALA A 70 4.01 -8.26 6.32
CA ALA A 70 3.99 -6.91 6.87
C ALA A 70 3.55 -5.89 5.83
N VAL A 71 2.73 -4.91 6.24
CA VAL A 71 2.33 -3.78 5.40
C VAL A 71 2.88 -2.50 6.03
N MET A 72 3.85 -1.89 5.36
CA MET A 72 4.61 -0.75 5.86
C MET A 72 4.37 0.49 5.02
N SER A 73 4.24 1.64 5.67
CA SER A 73 4.36 2.93 5.01
C SER A 73 5.83 3.28 4.87
N CYS A 74 6.29 3.64 3.67
CA CYS A 74 7.66 4.10 3.47
C CYS A 74 8.00 5.36 4.27
N ASN A 75 7.01 6.07 4.83
CA ASN A 75 7.25 7.20 5.71
C ASN A 75 7.88 6.80 7.06
N ALA A 76 7.82 5.53 7.45
CA ALA A 76 8.43 5.02 8.67
C ALA A 76 9.97 5.24 8.66
N PRO A 77 10.63 5.21 9.84
CA PRO A 77 12.08 5.23 9.93
C PRO A 77 12.73 4.06 9.16
N GLU A 78 13.89 4.30 8.54
CA GLU A 78 14.58 3.27 7.75
C GLU A 78 14.85 1.99 8.55
N ALA A 79 15.22 2.13 9.83
CA ALA A 79 15.49 0.99 10.71
C ALA A 79 14.27 0.07 10.87
N GLU A 80 13.06 0.62 10.91
CA GLU A 80 11.82 -0.17 10.99
C GLU A 80 11.51 -0.87 9.66
N LEU A 81 11.75 -0.18 8.54
CA LEU A 81 11.60 -0.77 7.20
C LEU A 81 12.59 -1.90 6.99
N GLU A 82 13.86 -1.69 7.35
CA GLU A 82 14.90 -2.72 7.29
C GLU A 82 14.53 -3.92 8.17
N ARG A 83 14.08 -3.66 9.40
CA ARG A 83 13.63 -4.73 10.30
C ARG A 83 12.48 -5.53 9.69
N ALA A 84 11.45 -4.86 9.17
CA ALA A 84 10.34 -5.55 8.52
C ALA A 84 10.81 -6.40 7.33
N LEU A 85 11.70 -5.85 6.50
CA LEU A 85 12.32 -6.55 5.37
C LEU A 85 13.25 -7.69 5.79
N ARG A 86 13.70 -7.77 7.03
CA ARG A 86 14.48 -8.90 7.56
C ARG A 86 13.57 -9.95 8.18
N ASP A 87 12.65 -9.51 9.04
CA ASP A 87 11.89 -10.36 9.95
C ASP A 87 10.66 -11.04 9.29
N HIS A 88 10.16 -10.49 8.18
CA HIS A 88 8.98 -11.03 7.49
C HIS A 88 9.30 -11.68 6.15
N ASP A 89 8.53 -12.70 5.77
CA ASP A 89 8.67 -13.38 4.47
C ASP A 89 8.24 -12.47 3.32
N CYS A 90 7.16 -11.72 3.56
CA CYS A 90 6.52 -10.85 2.59
C CYS A 90 6.32 -9.46 3.17
N VAL A 91 6.66 -8.42 2.40
CA VAL A 91 6.55 -7.03 2.83
C VAL A 91 5.94 -6.18 1.72
N VAL A 92 4.87 -5.47 2.05
CA VAL A 92 4.30 -4.40 1.24
C VAL A 92 4.90 -3.08 1.70
N LEU A 93 5.49 -2.33 0.78
CA LEU A 93 6.03 -0.99 1.01
C LEU A 93 5.16 0.02 0.26
N MET A 94 4.29 0.72 0.98
CA MET A 94 3.36 1.70 0.42
C MET A 94 3.96 3.11 0.38
N LYS A 95 3.48 3.96 -0.55
CA LYS A 95 3.85 5.39 -0.67
C LYS A 95 5.34 5.58 -0.99
N VAL A 96 5.84 4.82 -1.96
CA VAL A 96 7.27 4.78 -2.32
C VAL A 96 7.74 6.06 -3.02
N TYR A 97 6.84 6.79 -3.67
CA TYR A 97 7.16 7.88 -4.62
C TYR A 97 8.16 8.93 -4.14
N GLY A 98 8.12 9.30 -2.86
CA GLY A 98 9.01 10.31 -2.28
C GLY A 98 10.29 9.75 -1.67
N ARG A 99 10.47 8.42 -1.67
CA ARG A 99 11.59 7.73 -0.99
C ARG A 99 12.20 6.63 -1.83
N PHE A 100 11.98 6.63 -3.14
CA PHE A 100 12.40 5.54 -4.02
C PHE A 100 13.90 5.24 -3.92
N ALA A 101 14.77 6.25 -4.05
CA ALA A 101 16.23 6.10 -3.92
C ALA A 101 16.65 5.38 -2.61
N GLN A 102 16.03 5.77 -1.49
CA GLN A 102 16.31 5.19 -0.17
C GLN A 102 15.86 3.73 -0.11
N ILE A 103 14.63 3.44 -0.56
CA ILE A 103 14.10 2.08 -0.60
C ILE A 103 14.89 1.18 -1.54
N GLN A 104 15.26 1.69 -2.73
CA GLN A 104 16.08 0.98 -3.71
C GLN A 104 17.45 0.63 -3.11
N THR A 105 18.10 1.58 -2.41
CA THR A 105 19.37 1.34 -1.71
C THR A 105 19.22 0.26 -0.63
N LEU A 106 18.13 0.30 0.15
CA LEU A 106 17.85 -0.68 1.19
C LEU A 106 17.61 -2.08 0.61
N LEU A 107 16.81 -2.19 -0.46
CA LEU A 107 16.58 -3.46 -1.15
C LEU A 107 17.89 -4.04 -1.71
N GLY A 108 18.76 -3.20 -2.26
CA GLY A 108 20.08 -3.60 -2.75
C GLY A 108 20.97 -4.13 -1.62
N ARG A 109 21.06 -3.41 -0.50
CA ARG A 109 21.84 -3.83 0.69
C ARG A 109 21.39 -5.18 1.24
N LEU A 110 20.10 -5.50 1.12
CA LEU A 110 19.50 -6.75 1.58
C LEU A 110 19.44 -7.85 0.51
N ASN A 111 19.94 -7.60 -0.71
CA ASN A 111 19.85 -8.51 -1.86
C ASN A 111 18.40 -8.92 -2.21
N LEU A 112 17.45 -7.99 -2.10
CA LEU A 112 16.02 -8.26 -2.27
C LEU A 112 15.46 -7.93 -3.65
N PHE A 113 16.25 -7.38 -4.58
CA PHE A 113 15.77 -7.06 -5.93
C PHE A 113 15.12 -8.25 -6.67
N PRO A 114 15.66 -9.48 -6.62
CA PRO A 114 15.02 -10.63 -7.29
C PRO A 114 13.63 -11.00 -6.72
N HIS A 115 13.32 -10.50 -5.53
CA HIS A 115 12.10 -10.79 -4.78
C HIS A 115 11.11 -9.62 -4.78
N ALA A 116 11.44 -8.52 -5.46
CA ALA A 116 10.68 -7.27 -5.40
C ALA A 116 10.04 -6.93 -6.75
N LEU A 117 8.83 -6.37 -6.69
CA LEU A 117 8.24 -5.64 -7.81
C LEU A 117 7.67 -4.31 -7.33
N LEU A 118 7.68 -3.32 -8.21
CA LEU A 118 7.08 -2.01 -8.03
C LEU A 118 5.92 -1.91 -9.01
N MET A 119 4.75 -1.48 -8.55
CA MET A 119 3.67 -1.09 -9.43
C MET A 119 3.16 0.30 -9.05
N SER A 120 3.02 1.16 -10.05
CA SER A 120 2.36 2.46 -9.91
C SER A 120 0.95 2.38 -10.49
N GLU A 121 0.03 3.14 -9.88
CA GLU A 121 -1.31 3.39 -10.42
C GLU A 121 -2.08 2.13 -10.79
N ALA A 122 -1.94 1.07 -9.98
CA ALA A 122 -2.62 -0.20 -10.20
C ALA A 122 -4.13 -0.01 -10.40
N SER A 123 -4.68 -0.64 -11.44
CA SER A 123 -6.08 -0.52 -11.92
C SER A 123 -6.50 0.87 -12.43
N LEU A 124 -5.58 1.82 -12.53
CA LEU A 124 -5.80 3.14 -13.13
C LEU A 124 -5.16 3.23 -14.53
N PRO A 125 -5.49 4.25 -15.35
CA PRO A 125 -4.97 4.35 -16.72
C PRO A 125 -3.45 4.41 -16.88
N GLY A 126 -2.71 4.95 -15.89
CA GLY A 126 -1.25 5.06 -15.91
C GLY A 126 -0.53 3.91 -15.23
N GLU A 127 -1.15 2.73 -15.16
CA GLU A 127 -0.55 1.55 -14.54
C GLU A 127 0.79 1.16 -15.20
N VAL A 128 1.84 1.03 -14.39
CA VAL A 128 3.14 0.51 -14.84
C VAL A 128 3.70 -0.43 -13.78
N CYS A 129 4.30 -1.53 -14.22
CA CYS A 129 4.91 -2.55 -13.37
C CYS A 129 6.38 -2.74 -13.72
N TRP A 130 7.25 -2.71 -12.70
CA TRP A 130 8.68 -2.94 -12.81
C TRP A 130 9.08 -4.13 -11.92
N ARG A 131 9.81 -5.08 -12.51
CA ARG A 131 10.39 -6.24 -11.79
C ARG A 131 11.90 -6.14 -11.60
N GLN A 132 12.56 -5.23 -12.31
CA GLN A 132 14.00 -5.00 -12.24
C GLN A 132 14.25 -3.60 -11.66
N LEU A 133 13.99 -3.45 -10.37
CA LEU A 133 14.04 -2.15 -9.70
C LEU A 133 15.46 -1.56 -9.68
N ASP A 134 16.49 -2.39 -9.76
CA ASP A 134 17.90 -2.03 -9.84
C ASP A 134 18.29 -1.34 -11.17
N THR A 135 17.47 -1.50 -12.21
CA THR A 135 17.70 -0.84 -13.52
C THR A 135 17.13 0.58 -13.59
N LEU A 136 16.28 0.95 -12.64
CA LEU A 136 15.71 2.29 -12.57
C LEU A 136 16.72 3.26 -11.97
N ALA A 137 16.77 4.48 -12.49
CA ALA A 137 17.56 5.55 -11.87
C ALA A 137 17.04 5.85 -10.46
N ALA A 138 17.93 6.22 -9.53
CA ALA A 138 17.54 6.47 -8.14
C ALA A 138 16.55 7.64 -8.00
N ASP A 139 16.64 8.61 -8.91
CA ASP A 139 15.75 9.77 -9.02
C ASP A 139 14.57 9.56 -9.98
N TRP A 140 14.32 8.31 -10.38
CA TRP A 140 13.21 7.98 -11.27
C TRP A 140 11.88 8.50 -10.70
N PRO A 141 11.15 9.35 -11.46
CA PRO A 141 9.92 9.96 -10.96
C PRO A 141 8.83 8.89 -10.84
N LEU A 142 8.24 8.78 -9.65
CA LEU A 142 7.17 7.84 -9.37
C LEU A 142 5.86 8.57 -9.05
N PRO A 143 4.71 8.10 -9.57
CA PRO A 143 3.39 8.61 -9.18
C PRO A 143 3.10 8.38 -7.70
N TYR A 144 2.22 9.21 -7.12
CA TYR A 144 1.83 9.10 -5.70
C TYR A 144 1.38 7.68 -5.30
N PHE A 145 0.61 7.01 -6.17
CA PHE A 145 0.15 5.63 -5.95
C PHE A 145 1.18 4.59 -6.40
N SER A 146 2.38 4.64 -5.81
CA SER A 146 3.45 3.68 -6.06
C SER A 146 3.69 2.77 -4.85
N THR A 147 3.67 1.46 -5.07
CA THR A 147 3.82 0.44 -4.02
C THR A 147 4.80 -0.64 -4.47
N ILE A 148 5.71 -1.04 -3.58
CA ILE A 148 6.59 -2.20 -3.78
C ILE A 148 6.03 -3.40 -3.02
N LEU A 149 6.01 -4.56 -3.66
CA LEU A 149 5.79 -5.84 -2.99
C LEU A 149 7.11 -6.60 -2.98
N VAL A 150 7.48 -7.14 -1.82
CA VAL A 150 8.61 -8.06 -1.65
C VAL A 150 8.05 -9.40 -1.18
N ASN A 151 8.39 -10.48 -1.85
CA ASN A 151 8.11 -11.84 -1.38
C ASN A 151 9.36 -12.71 -1.57
N LYS A 152 10.03 -13.03 -0.46
CA LYS A 152 11.32 -13.77 -0.47
C LYS A 152 11.17 -15.25 -0.82
N GLN A 153 9.98 -15.81 -0.63
CA GLN A 153 9.72 -17.23 -0.79
C GLN A 153 9.04 -17.54 -2.14
N GLN A 154 8.77 -16.52 -2.94
CA GLN A 154 8.42 -16.70 -4.35
C GLN A 154 9.55 -17.41 -5.07
N ARG A 155 9.26 -18.63 -5.56
CA ARG A 155 10.12 -19.30 -6.52
C ARG A 155 10.06 -18.50 -7.81
N VAL A 156 11.16 -17.85 -8.17
CA VAL A 156 11.37 -17.35 -9.52
C VAL A 156 11.46 -18.60 -10.39
N ASN A 157 10.33 -19.07 -10.91
CA ASN A 157 10.36 -20.04 -11.99
C ASN A 157 11.00 -19.31 -13.17
N GLY A 158 12.18 -19.79 -13.57
CA GLY A 158 12.91 -19.31 -14.74
C GLY A 158 12.16 -19.55 -16.04
#